data_AF-A0A1F6U386-F1
#
_entry.id   AF-A0A1F6U386-F1
#
_cell.length_a   1.000
_cell.length_b   1.000
_cell.length_c   1.000
_cell.angle_alpha   90.00
_cell.angle_beta   90.00
_cell.angle_gamma   90.00
#
_symmetry.space_group_name_H-M   'P 1'
#
loop_
_entity.id
_entity.type
_entity.pdbx_description
1 polymer ?
#
loop_
_entity_poly.entity_id
_entity_poly.type
_entity_poly.pdbx_seq_one_letter_code
_entity_poly.pdbx_strand_id
1 'polypeptide(L)'
;MIAGCAGFLPSTPEVSDNSAVVALMDSARADIANGKLDAAVAPLERALRIEPRNPVLWQELAKLRLQQGQYQQAEGMATRSNSWAGTNKALRAENWRLIGEARLKRGDRQGAQAAFDMAAEQAN
;
A
#
# COMPACT_ATOMS: atom_id res chain seq x y z
N MET A 1 -32.76 8.95 28.59
CA MET A 1 -31.31 8.87 28.37
C MET A 1 -31.03 7.62 27.57
N ILE A 2 -30.65 7.75 26.29
CA ILE A 2 -30.21 6.61 25.47
C ILE A 2 -28.79 6.92 25.07
N ALA A 3 -27.85 6.20 25.67
CA ALA A 3 -26.47 6.12 25.23
C ALA A 3 -26.45 5.28 23.93
N GLY A 4 -25.84 5.80 22.87
CA GLY A 4 -25.68 5.11 21.59
C GLY A 4 -24.25 5.30 21.11
N CYS A 5 -23.49 4.21 21.13
CA CYS A 5 -22.05 4.13 21.00
C CYS A 5 -21.49 4.85 19.76
N ALA A 6 -20.43 5.62 19.98
CA ALA A 6 -19.53 6.06 18.93
C ALA A 6 -18.90 4.85 18.25
N GLY A 7 -19.34 4.55 17.03
CA GLY A 7 -18.64 3.62 16.14
C GLY A 7 -17.38 4.29 15.60
N PHE A 8 -16.30 4.24 16.38
CA PHE A 8 -14.96 4.50 15.85
C PHE A 8 -14.59 3.32 14.95
N LEU A 9 -14.98 3.41 13.67
CA LEU A 9 -14.39 2.55 12.65
C LEU A 9 -12.93 3.00 12.49
N PRO A 10 -11.95 2.09 12.53
CA PRO A 10 -10.60 2.45 12.13
C PRO A 10 -10.69 2.99 10.71
N SER A 11 -10.24 4.23 10.50
CA SER A 11 -10.17 4.83 9.18
C SER A 11 -9.13 4.08 8.36
N THR A 12 -9.56 2.99 7.72
CA THR A 12 -8.83 2.43 6.59
C THR A 12 -8.52 3.59 5.67
N PRO A 13 -7.28 3.77 5.21
CA PRO A 13 -6.95 4.85 4.31
C PRO A 13 -7.91 4.80 3.13
N GLU A 14 -8.76 5.81 3.02
CA GLU A 14 -9.75 5.90 1.97
C GLU A 14 -9.00 5.96 0.64
N VAL A 15 -9.40 5.10 -0.30
CA VAL A 15 -8.67 4.94 -1.56
C VAL A 15 -8.76 6.23 -2.36
N SER A 16 -9.94 6.83 -2.51
CA SER A 16 -10.18 8.11 -3.21
C SER A 16 -11.67 8.46 -3.18
N ASP A 17 -12.03 9.75 -3.28
CA ASP A 17 -13.40 10.23 -3.53
C ASP A 17 -13.82 10.06 -5.01
N ASN A 18 -12.89 9.73 -5.91
CA ASN A 18 -13.13 9.57 -7.33
C ASN A 18 -13.65 8.16 -7.65
N SER A 19 -14.91 8.06 -8.06
CA SER A 19 -15.57 6.79 -8.38
C SER A 19 -14.85 5.96 -9.46
N ALA A 20 -14.18 6.60 -10.43
CA ALA A 20 -13.39 5.90 -11.43
C ALA A 20 -12.13 5.26 -10.82
N VAL A 21 -11.48 5.95 -9.87
CA VAL A 21 -10.32 5.40 -9.14
C VAL A 21 -10.76 4.24 -8.26
N VAL A 22 -11.89 4.37 -7.56
CA VAL A 22 -12.48 3.30 -6.75
C VAL A 22 -12.78 2.06 -7.61
N ALA A 23 -13.47 2.23 -8.74
CA ALA A 23 -13.79 1.11 -9.64
C ALA A 23 -12.54 0.41 -10.20
N LEU A 24 -11.48 1.17 -10.51
CA LEU A 24 -10.20 0.61 -10.94
C LEU A 24 -9.50 -0.16 -9.81
N MET A 25 -9.51 0.37 -8.58
CA MET A 25 -9.00 -0.35 -7.41
C MET A 25 -9.75 -1.67 -7.18
N ASP A 26 -11.08 -1.65 -7.27
CA ASP A 26 -11.89 -2.85 -7.07
C ASP A 26 -11.62 -3.90 -8.16
N SER A 27 -11.46 -3.47 -9.42
CA SER A 27 -11.02 -4.37 -10.51
C SER A 27 -9.66 -5.00 -10.20
N ALA A 28 -8.69 -4.22 -9.73
CA ALA A 28 -7.37 -4.73 -9.38
C ALA A 28 -7.45 -5.76 -8.24
N ARG A 29 -8.23 -5.47 -7.20
CA ARG A 29 -8.44 -6.37 -6.05
C ARG A 29 -9.12 -7.68 -6.48
N ALA A 30 -10.09 -7.61 -7.37
CA ALA A 30 -10.73 -8.79 -7.94
C ALA A 30 -9.73 -9.65 -8.72
N ASP A 31 -8.86 -9.04 -9.53
CA ASP A 31 -7.81 -9.78 -10.24
C ASP A 31 -6.82 -10.44 -9.28
N ILE A 32 -6.38 -9.72 -8.23
CA ILE A 32 -5.49 -10.26 -7.18
C ILE A 32 -6.15 -11.45 -6.47
N ALA A 33 -7.42 -11.32 -6.06
CA ALA A 33 -8.16 -12.38 -5.38
C ALA A 33 -8.31 -13.64 -6.25
N ASN A 34 -8.35 -13.47 -7.58
CA ASN A 34 -8.37 -14.56 -8.55
C ASN A 34 -6.97 -15.07 -8.93
N GLY A 35 -5.89 -14.61 -8.27
CA GLY A 35 -4.51 -14.97 -8.55
C GLY A 35 -3.94 -14.38 -9.85
N LYS A 36 -4.68 -13.49 -10.52
CA LYS A 36 -4.28 -12.85 -11.78
C LYS A 36 -3.42 -11.62 -11.53
N LEU A 37 -2.26 -11.82 -10.92
CA LEU A 37 -1.40 -10.72 -10.46
C LEU A 37 -0.97 -9.78 -11.58
N ASP A 38 -0.66 -10.31 -12.77
CA ASP A 38 -0.26 -9.49 -13.92
C ASP A 38 -1.43 -8.64 -14.46
N ALA A 39 -2.66 -9.15 -14.41
CA ALA A 39 -3.85 -8.42 -14.85
C ALA A 39 -4.17 -7.24 -13.93
N ALA A 40 -3.91 -7.39 -12.63
CA ALA A 40 -4.17 -6.36 -11.62
C ALA A 40 -3.30 -5.10 -11.76
N VAL A 41 -2.18 -5.16 -12.49
CA VAL A 41 -1.29 -4.01 -12.69
C VAL A 41 -1.97 -2.91 -13.51
N ALA A 42 -2.60 -3.28 -14.62
CA ALA A 42 -3.19 -2.33 -15.56
C ALA A 42 -4.25 -1.40 -14.94
N PRO A 43 -5.24 -1.88 -14.15
CA PRO A 43 -6.18 -0.99 -13.49
C PRO A 43 -5.52 -0.07 -12.46
N LEU A 44 -4.52 -0.54 -11.69
CA LEU A 44 -3.78 0.31 -10.75
C LEU A 44 -2.98 1.42 -11.45
N GLU A 45 -2.33 1.12 -12.57
CA GLU A 45 -1.62 2.13 -13.37
C GLU A 45 -2.59 3.15 -13.99
N ARG A 46 -3.78 2.71 -14.42
CA ARG A 46 -4.84 3.63 -14.86
C ARG A 46 -5.30 4.55 -13.73
N ALA A 47 -5.51 4.00 -12.53
CA ALA A 47 -5.88 4.79 -11.37
C ALA A 47 -4.80 5.84 -11.04
N LEU A 48 -3.52 5.47 -11.11
CA LEU A 48 -2.40 6.39 -10.91
C LEU A 48 -2.26 7.46 -12.01
N ARG A 49 -2.73 7.21 -13.23
CA ARG A 49 -2.82 8.27 -14.24
C ARG A 49 -3.85 9.34 -13.88
N ILE A 50 -4.91 8.95 -13.17
CA ILE A 50 -5.94 9.87 -12.67
C ILE A 50 -5.42 10.58 -11.40
N GLU A 51 -4.81 9.84 -10.47
CA GLU A 51 -4.26 10.37 -9.23
C GLU A 51 -2.79 9.98 -9.00
N PRO A 52 -1.83 10.70 -9.62
CA PRO A 52 -0.41 10.32 -9.59
C PRO A 52 0.25 10.36 -8.22
N ARG A 53 -0.36 11.08 -7.26
CA ARG A 53 0.17 11.31 -5.91
C ARG A 53 -0.64 10.58 -4.84
N ASN A 54 -1.49 9.62 -5.22
CA ASN A 54 -2.26 8.85 -4.27
C ASN A 54 -1.38 7.78 -3.61
N PRO A 55 -1.11 7.87 -2.29
CA PRO A 55 -0.20 6.93 -1.65
C PRO A 55 -0.81 5.52 -1.54
N VAL A 56 -2.13 5.37 -1.45
CA VAL A 56 -2.79 4.06 -1.36
C VAL A 56 -2.59 3.27 -2.66
N LEU A 57 -2.75 3.91 -3.83
CA LEU A 57 -2.51 3.27 -5.12
C LEU A 57 -1.05 2.77 -5.27
N TRP A 58 -0.07 3.59 -4.83
CA TRP A 58 1.33 3.19 -4.82
C TRP A 58 1.62 2.02 -3.87
N GLN A 59 0.96 1.98 -2.70
CA GLN A 59 1.10 0.86 -1.76
C GLN A 59 0.54 -0.43 -2.37
N GLU A 60 -0.63 -0.38 -3.01
CA GLU A 60 -1.25 -1.57 -3.59
C GLU A 60 -0.41 -2.13 -4.74
N LEU A 61 0.22 -1.28 -5.56
CA LEU A 61 1.25 -1.73 -6.51
C LEU A 61 2.46 -2.36 -5.79
N ALA A 62 2.91 -1.79 -4.68
CA ALA A 62 4.03 -2.36 -3.92
C ALA A 62 3.73 -3.78 -3.43
N LYS A 63 2.55 -4.01 -2.84
CA LYS A 63 2.08 -5.33 -2.41
C LYS A 63 2.02 -6.31 -3.58
N LEU A 64 1.44 -5.87 -4.71
CA LEU A 64 1.33 -6.68 -5.91
C LEU A 64 2.72 -7.10 -6.44
N ARG A 65 3.65 -6.15 -6.54
CA ARG A 65 5.03 -6.42 -6.99
C ARG A 65 5.76 -7.36 -6.03
N LEU A 66 5.53 -7.23 -4.73
CA LEU A 66 6.11 -8.14 -3.74
C LEU A 66 5.61 -9.58 -3.95
N GLN A 67 4.31 -9.74 -4.19
CA GLN A 67 3.69 -11.05 -4.47
C GLN A 67 4.17 -11.66 -5.79
N GLN A 68 4.45 -10.83 -6.81
CA GLN A 68 5.07 -11.25 -8.07
C GLN A 68 6.57 -11.59 -7.95
N GLY A 69 7.18 -11.42 -6.77
CA GLY A 69 8.62 -11.61 -6.58
C GLY A 69 9.49 -10.46 -7.12
N GLN A 70 8.88 -9.35 -7.53
CA GLN A 70 9.55 -8.18 -8.09
C GLN A 70 10.00 -7.22 -6.97
N TYR A 71 10.85 -7.71 -6.09
CA TYR A 71 11.17 -7.06 -4.81
C TYR A 71 11.73 -5.65 -4.95
N GLN A 72 12.62 -5.39 -5.93
CA GLN A 72 13.16 -4.05 -6.14
C GLN A 72 12.08 -3.04 -6.56
N GLN A 73 11.11 -3.48 -7.37
CA GLN A 73 9.98 -2.63 -7.75
C GLN A 73 9.05 -2.40 -6.56
N ALA A 74 8.79 -3.44 -5.77
CA ALA A 74 7.98 -3.34 -4.55
C ALA A 74 8.53 -2.28 -3.59
N GLU A 75 9.83 -2.31 -3.31
CA GLU A 75 10.51 -1.30 -2.49
C GLU A 75 10.33 0.12 -3.04
N GLY A 76 10.56 0.31 -4.34
CA GLY A 76 10.41 1.62 -4.97
C GLY A 76 8.99 2.18 -4.90
N MET A 77 7.98 1.31 -5.11
CA MET A 77 6.57 1.66 -5.04
C MET A 77 6.15 2.04 -3.60
N ALA A 78 6.56 1.25 -2.60
CA ALA A 78 6.29 1.54 -1.19
C ALA A 78 6.99 2.81 -0.71
N THR A 79 8.23 3.06 -1.17
CA THR A 79 8.96 4.30 -0.88
C THR A 79 8.24 5.52 -1.46
N ARG A 80 7.73 5.41 -2.70
CA ARG A 80 6.93 6.47 -3.32
C ARG A 80 5.61 6.69 -2.59
N SER A 81 4.94 5.62 -2.17
CA SER A 81 3.75 5.72 -1.32
C SER A 81 4.05 6.53 -0.05
N ASN A 82 5.17 6.24 0.63
CA ASN A 82 5.60 6.98 1.82
C ASN A 82 5.84 8.48 1.58
N SER A 83 6.35 8.87 0.41
CA SER A 83 6.55 10.30 0.09
C SER A 83 5.25 11.11 0.01
N TRP A 84 4.11 10.44 -0.23
CA TRP A 84 2.78 11.06 -0.33
C TRP A 84 1.85 10.72 0.83
N ALA A 85 2.25 9.83 1.74
CA ALA A 85 1.44 9.37 2.87
C ALA A 85 1.16 10.45 3.93
N GLY A 86 1.91 11.56 3.92
CA GLY A 86 1.72 12.68 4.85
C GLY A 86 1.78 12.24 6.32
N THR A 87 0.75 12.58 7.08
CA THR A 87 0.60 12.23 8.51
C THR A 87 -0.03 10.86 8.75
N ASN A 88 -0.36 10.10 7.69
CA ASN A 88 -0.96 8.77 7.83
C ASN A 88 0.08 7.75 8.33
N LYS A 89 0.24 7.72 9.65
CA LYS A 89 1.14 6.81 10.37
C LYS A 89 0.92 5.33 10.02
N ALA A 90 -0.33 4.89 9.96
CA ALA A 90 -0.67 3.50 9.65
C ALA A 90 -0.22 3.10 8.23
N LEU A 91 -0.48 3.96 7.23
CA LEU A 91 -0.02 3.72 5.86
C LEU A 91 1.51 3.71 5.79
N ARG A 92 2.17 4.64 6.50
CA ARG A 92 3.63 4.70 6.55
C ARG A 92 4.26 3.46 7.18
N ALA A 93 3.69 2.99 8.29
CA ALA A 93 4.14 1.77 8.96
C ALA A 93 4.04 0.57 8.01
N GLU A 94 2.91 0.41 7.32
CA GLU A 94 2.71 -0.70 6.39
C GLU A 94 3.66 -0.62 5.18
N ASN A 95 3.89 0.57 4.63
CA ASN A 95 4.86 0.75 3.56
C ASN A 95 6.30 0.42 4.00
N TRP A 96 6.69 0.79 5.22
CA TRP A 96 7.99 0.41 5.78
C TRP A 96 8.11 -1.10 5.97
N ARG A 97 7.02 -1.78 6.37
CA ARG A 97 6.96 -3.25 6.40
C ARG A 97 7.19 -3.84 5.00
N LEU A 98 6.53 -3.31 3.97
CA LEU A 98 6.72 -3.76 2.58
C LEU A 98 8.15 -3.56 2.08
N ILE A 99 8.78 -2.44 2.42
CA ILE A 99 10.20 -2.18 2.12
C ILE A 99 11.08 -3.22 2.82
N GLY A 100 10.84 -3.49 4.10
CA GLY A 100 11.58 -4.48 4.87
C GLY A 100 11.48 -5.88 4.26
N GLU A 101 10.27 -6.31 3.89
CA GLU A 101 10.05 -7.60 3.24
C GLU A 101 10.73 -7.70 1.88
N ALA A 102 10.63 -6.65 1.06
CA ALA A 102 11.31 -6.60 -0.23
C ALA A 102 12.83 -6.72 -0.07
N ARG A 103 13.44 -6.00 0.89
CA ARG A 103 14.88 -6.07 1.17
C ARG A 103 15.30 -7.43 1.71
N LEU A 104 14.51 -8.00 2.62
CA LEU A 104 14.78 -9.32 3.18
C LEU A 104 14.79 -10.39 2.10
N LYS A 105 13.82 -10.36 1.17
CA LYS A 105 13.74 -11.28 0.03
C LYS A 105 14.88 -11.11 -0.96
N ARG A 106 15.51 -9.93 -1.02
CA ARG A 106 16.72 -9.65 -1.80
C ARG A 106 18.02 -10.02 -1.07
N GLY A 107 17.95 -10.45 0.19
CA GLY A 107 19.11 -10.78 1.01
C GLY A 107 19.71 -9.59 1.79
N ASP A 108 19.15 -8.40 1.67
CA ASP A 108 19.56 -7.22 2.44
C ASP A 108 18.92 -7.25 3.84
N ARG A 109 19.48 -8.08 4.72
CA ARG A 109 18.99 -8.26 6.10
C ARG A 109 19.12 -7.00 6.94
N GLN A 110 20.21 -6.25 6.76
CA GLN A 110 20.44 -5.02 7.53
C GLN A 110 19.45 -3.93 7.13
N GLY A 111 19.27 -3.71 5.82
CA GLY A 111 18.30 -2.74 5.32
C GLY A 111 16.85 -3.16 5.59
N ALA A 112 16.58 -4.46 5.66
CA ALA A 112 15.28 -4.97 6.09
C ALA A 112 14.99 -4.65 7.57
N GLN A 113 15.95 -4.92 8.47
CA GLN A 113 15.80 -4.61 9.89
C GLN A 113 15.54 -3.13 10.12
N ALA A 114 16.34 -2.26 9.50
CA ALA A 114 16.15 -0.81 9.59
C ALA A 114 14.75 -0.39 9.13
N ALA A 115 14.22 -1.00 8.06
CA ALA A 115 12.86 -0.71 7.59
C ALA A 115 11.78 -1.20 8.56
N PHE A 116 11.96 -2.37 9.19
CA PHE A 116 11.03 -2.85 10.21
C PHE A 116 11.05 -1.99 11.48
N ASP A 117 12.22 -1.47 11.88
CA ASP A 117 12.33 -0.54 13.00
C ASP A 117 11.56 0.75 12.71
N MET A 118 11.71 1.30 11.49
CA MET A 118 10.89 2.44 11.05
C MET A 118 9.39 2.11 11.06
N ALA A 119 9.00 0.90 10.65
CA ALA A 119 7.59 0.49 10.68
C ALA A 119 7.04 0.50 12.11
N ALA A 120 7.80 -0.02 13.08
CA ALA A 120 7.43 -0.03 14.49
C ALA A 120 7.33 1.39 15.07
N GLU A 121 8.24 2.29 14.71
CA GLU A 121 8.20 3.69 15.14
C GLU A 121 6.93 4.40 14.64
N GLN A 122 6.51 4.14 13.39
CA GLN A 122 5.29 4.74 12.83
C GLN A 122 4.00 4.16 13.41
N ALA A 123 4.03 2.95 13.96
CA ALA A 123 2.87 2.30 14.56
C ALA A 123 2.56 2.77 16.01
N ASN A 124 3.47 3.55 16.60
CA ASN A 124 3.37 4.12 17.95
C ASN A 124 2.92 5.59 17.92
#